data_AF-A0A1N7BJZ0-F1
#
_entry.id   AF-A0A1N7BJZ0-F1
#
_cell.length_a   1.000
_cell.length_b   1.000
_cell.length_c   1.000
_cell.angle_alpha   90.00
_cell.angle_beta   90.00
_cell.angle_gamma   90.00
#
_symmetry.space_group_name_H-M   'P 1'
#
loop_
_entity.id
_entity.type
_entity.pdbx_description
1 polymer ?
#
loop_
_entity_poly.entity_id
_entity_poly.type
_entity_poly.pdbx_seq_one_letter_code
_entity_poly.pdbx_strand_id
1 'polypeptide(L)' 'MPEVFPWVRHLTTDELRSFTFELVAALSDAAELDLDSQSEEVIAGWRATARIKADPAEYADARKPTSGDFGPVEVSV' A
#
# COMPACT_ATOMS: atom_id res chain seq x y z
N MET A 1 6.07 -14.42 -5.94
CA MET A 1 5.32 -13.25 -5.44
C MET A 1 4.02 -13.63 -4.73
N PRO A 2 2.99 -14.22 -5.37
CA PRO A 2 1.73 -14.56 -4.69
C PRO A 2 1.89 -15.60 -3.57
N GLU A 3 2.96 -16.40 -3.60
CA GLU A 3 3.30 -17.34 -2.52
C GLU A 3 3.69 -16.64 -1.20
N VAL A 4 4.28 -15.44 -1.30
CA VAL A 4 4.74 -14.64 -0.14
C VAL A 4 3.73 -13.56 0.21
N PHE A 5 3.13 -12.94 -0.82
CA PHE A 5 2.14 -11.87 -0.68
C PHE A 5 0.86 -12.26 -1.43
N PRO A 6 -0.05 -13.06 -0.83
CA PRO A 6 -1.23 -13.57 -1.54
C PRO A 6 -2.18 -12.48 -2.07
N TRP A 7 -2.19 -11.32 -1.43
CA TRP A 7 -3.03 -10.18 -1.79
C TRP A 7 -2.63 -9.52 -3.13
N VAL A 8 -1.41 -9.76 -3.64
CA VAL A 8 -0.96 -9.18 -4.91
C VAL A 8 -1.78 -9.63 -6.12
N ARG A 9 -2.55 -10.72 -5.99
CA ARG A 9 -3.48 -11.19 -7.03
C ARG A 9 -4.60 -10.19 -7.36
N HIS A 10 -4.84 -9.21 -6.49
CA HIS A 10 -5.84 -8.15 -6.68
C HIS A 10 -5.25 -6.89 -7.35
N LEU A 11 -3.94 -6.87 -7.60
CA LEU A 11 -3.26 -5.78 -8.28
C LEU A 11 -3.28 -5.97 -9.80
N THR A 12 -3.22 -4.86 -10.54
CA THR A 12 -2.88 -4.89 -11.96
C THR A 12 -1.40 -5.21 -12.17
N THR A 13 -1.02 -5.53 -13.40
CA THR A 13 0.40 -5.77 -13.74
C THR A 13 1.28 -4.55 -13.44
N ASP A 14 0.78 -3.33 -13.71
CA ASP A 14 1.54 -2.10 -13.45
C ASP A 14 1.66 -1.81 -11.96
N GLU A 15 0.60 -2.03 -11.17
CA GLU A 15 0.64 -1.92 -9.71
C GLU A 15 1.58 -2.93 -9.07
N LEU A 16 1.57 -4.19 -9.55
CA LEU A 16 2.51 -5.21 -9.08
C LEU A 16 3.96 -4.81 -9.38
N ARG A 17 4.20 -4.17 -10.54
CA ARG A 17 5.52 -3.64 -10.89
C ARG A 17 5.91 -2.50 -9.94
N SER A 18 5.02 -1.55 -9.69
CA SER A 18 5.28 -0.45 -8.74
C SER A 18 5.56 -0.95 -7.33
N PHE A 19 4.75 -1.87 -6.81
CA PHE A 19 5.00 -2.52 -5.52
C PHE A 19 6.38 -3.15 -5.45
N THR A 20 6.80 -3.86 -6.50
CA THR A 20 8.11 -4.52 -6.54
C THR A 20 9.25 -3.48 -6.51
N PHE A 21 9.12 -2.38 -7.24
CA PHE A 21 10.10 -1.30 -7.23
C PHE A 21 10.19 -0.61 -5.87
N GLU A 22 9.06 -0.25 -5.28
CA GLU A 22 9.01 0.40 -3.96
C GLU A 22 9.56 -0.52 -2.86
N LEU A 23 9.25 -1.82 -2.90
CA LEU A 23 9.77 -2.79 -1.94
C LEU A 23 11.30 -2.94 -2.07
N VAL A 24 11.83 -3.02 -3.29
CA VAL A 24 13.28 -3.12 -3.49
C VAL A 24 13.99 -1.84 -3.04
N ALA A 25 13.41 -0.67 -3.33
CA ALA A 25 13.94 0.61 -2.86
C ALA A 25 13.95 0.68 -1.33
N ALA A 26 12.81 0.38 -0.68
CA ALA A 26 12.70 0.39 0.77
C ALA A 26 13.64 -0.61 1.46
N LEU A 27 13.85 -1.81 0.90
CA LEU A 27 14.80 -2.78 1.44
C LEU A 27 16.26 -2.34 1.24
N SER A 28 16.58 -1.66 0.14
CA SER A 28 17.92 -1.13 -0.12
C SER A 28 18.24 0.02 0.85
N ASP A 29 17.32 0.98 0.97
CA ASP A 29 17.44 2.11 1.90
C ASP A 29 17.46 1.62 3.36
N ALA A 30 16.62 0.64 3.72
CA ALA A 30 16.61 0.04 5.06
C ALA A 30 17.94 -0.61 5.42
N ALA A 31 18.59 -1.30 4.48
CA ALA A 31 19.91 -1.89 4.70
C ALA A 31 21.01 -0.83 4.85
N GLU A 32 20.88 0.32 4.17
CA GLU A 32 21.80 1.46 4.34
C GLU A 32 21.58 2.20 5.67
N LEU A 33 20.35 2.24 6.15
CA LEU A 33 19.94 3.03 7.32
C LEU A 33 19.74 2.20 8.61
N ASP A 34 19.82 0.87 8.53
CA ASP A 34 19.47 -0.09 9.60
C ASP A 34 18.03 0.12 10.14
N LEU A 35 17.10 0.49 9.24
CA LEU A 35 15.72 0.84 9.54
C LEU A 35 14.74 -0.10 8.83
N ASP A 36 14.30 -1.17 9.52
CA ASP A 36 13.33 -2.13 8.96
C ASP A 36 11.93 -1.53 8.68
N SER A 37 11.58 -0.42 9.34
CA SER A 37 10.23 0.16 9.34
C SER A 37 9.74 0.64 7.96
N GLN A 38 10.65 1.04 7.06
CA GLN A 38 10.28 1.52 5.72
C GLN A 38 9.65 0.42 4.86
N SER A 39 10.18 -0.80 4.96
CA SER A 39 9.65 -1.94 4.21
C SER A 39 8.26 -2.37 4.71
N GLU A 40 8.03 -2.27 6.02
CA GLU A 40 6.74 -2.57 6.65
C GLU A 40 5.65 -1.59 6.19
N GLU A 41 5.98 -0.30 6.09
CA GLU A 41 5.06 0.73 5.61
C GLU A 41 4.66 0.50 4.15
N VAL A 42 5.63 0.21 3.27
CA VAL A 42 5.36 -0.12 1.87
C VAL A 42 4.45 -1.35 1.76
N ILE A 43 4.73 -2.42 2.51
CA ILE A 43 3.88 -3.63 2.51
C ILE A 43 2.48 -3.32 3.01
N ALA A 44 2.34 -2.52 4.08
CA ALA A 44 1.06 -2.14 4.64
C ALA A 44 0.21 -1.32 3.66
N GLY A 45 0.82 -0.32 3.00
CA GLY A 45 0.16 0.52 2.01
C GLY A 45 -0.37 -0.29 0.82
N TRP A 46 0.47 -1.14 0.22
CA TRP A 46 0.06 -1.96 -0.91
C TRP A 46 -0.98 -3.02 -0.55
N ARG A 47 -0.91 -3.59 0.66
CA ARG A 47 -1.94 -4.49 1.17
C ARG A 47 -3.30 -3.78 1.32
N ALA A 48 -3.31 -2.52 1.77
CA ALA A 48 -4.53 -1.72 1.87
C ALA A 48 -5.15 -1.49 0.48
N THR A 49 -4.34 -1.12 -0.52
CA THR A 49 -4.79 -1.01 -1.92
C THR A 49 -5.40 -2.30 -2.43
N ALA A 50 -4.71 -3.43 -2.24
CA ALA A 50 -5.21 -4.73 -2.67
C ALA A 50 -6.53 -5.13 -1.99
N ARG A 51 -6.73 -4.75 -0.72
CA ARG A 51 -7.98 -4.99 0.02
C ARG A 51 -9.14 -4.21 -0.59
N ILE A 52 -8.97 -2.91 -0.82
CA ILE A 52 -10.00 -2.07 -1.46
C ILE A 52 -10.38 -2.65 -2.83
N LYS A 53 -9.40 -3.11 -3.61
CA LYS A 53 -9.63 -3.71 -4.93
C LYS A 53 -10.25 -5.10 -4.89
N ALA A 54 -10.12 -5.83 -3.78
CA ALA A 54 -10.74 -7.13 -3.61
C ALA A 54 -12.26 -7.03 -3.41
N ASP A 55 -12.75 -5.89 -2.92
CA ASP A 55 -14.18 -5.59 -2.78
C ASP A 55 -14.62 -4.57 -3.86
N PRO A 56 -15.41 -4.99 -4.87
CA PRO A 56 -15.89 -4.09 -5.91
C PRO A 56 -16.69 -2.89 -5.40
N ALA A 57 -17.38 -3.01 -4.25
CA ALA A 57 -18.12 -1.93 -3.63
C ALA A 57 -17.18 -0.92 -2.96
N GLU A 58 -16.19 -1.39 -2.18
CA GLU A 58 -15.16 -0.50 -1.61
C GLU A 58 -14.35 0.18 -2.72
N TYR A 59 -14.00 -0.55 -3.79
CA TYR A 59 -13.30 0.03 -4.93
C TYR A 59 -14.11 1.09 -5.67
N ALA A 60 -15.42 0.86 -5.84
CA ALA A 60 -16.31 1.86 -6.43
C ALA A 60 -16.44 3.09 -5.54
N ASP A 61 -16.49 2.91 -4.21
CA ASP A 61 -16.60 3.99 -3.25
C ASP A 61 -15.31 4.83 -3.16
N ALA A 62 -14.14 4.18 -3.10
CA ALA A 62 -12.83 4.82 -3.08
C ALA A 62 -12.53 5.66 -4.34
N ARG A 63 -13.22 5.38 -5.45
CA ARG A 63 -13.11 6.16 -6.70
C ARG A 63 -14.04 7.36 -6.76
N LYS A 64 -14.96 7.50 -5.81
CA LYS A 64 -15.85 8.67 -5.77
C LYS A 64 -15.06 9.90 -5.33
N PRO A 65 -15.37 11.09 -5.87
CA PRO A 65 -14.83 12.33 -5.36
C PRO A 65 -15.15 12.46 -3.87
N THR A 66 -14.13 12.63 -3.05
CA THR A 66 -14.30 12.93 -1.64
C THR A 66 -14.42 14.45 -1.48
N SER A 67 -15.49 14.94 -0.86
CA SER A 67 -15.70 16.35 -0.57
C SER A 67 -16.08 16.55 0.90
N GLY A 68 -15.63 17.65 1.50
CA GLY A 68 -15.93 18.00 2.89
C GLY A 68 -14.71 17.97 3.82
N ASP A 69 -14.99 18.18 5.11
CA ASP A 69 -14.04 18.07 6.22
C ASP A 69 -13.97 16.60 6.67
N PHE A 70 -12.80 15.98 6.60
CA PHE A 70 -12.57 14.57 7.00
C PHE A 70 -12.32 14.42 8.51
N GLY A 71 -12.60 15.47 9.27
CA GLY A 71 -12.38 15.51 10.70
C GLY A 71 -10.97 15.97 11.07
N PRO A 72 -10.76 16.32 12.35
CA PRO A 72 -9.47 16.77 12.85
C PRO A 72 -8.43 15.65 12.75
N VAL A 73 -7.23 16.00 12.24
CA VAL A 73 -6.08 15.08 12.24
C VAL A 73 -5.53 15.00 13.65
N GLU A 74 -5.63 13.84 14.28
CA GLU A 74 -4.96 13.57 15.55
C GLU A 74 -3.48 13.30 15.31
N VAL A 75 -2.63 14.28 15.63
CA VAL A 75 -1.18 14.12 15.61
C VAL A 75 -0.76 13.66 17.01
N SER A 76 -0.38 12.39 17.14
CA SER A 76 0.30 11.91 18.34
C SER A 76 1.76 12.38 18.30
N VAL A 77 2.17 13.18 19.30
CA VAL A 77 3.54 13.71 19.49
C VAL A 77 4.35 12.77 20.36
#